data_AF-A0A137PIE0-F1
#
_entry.id   AF-A0A137PIE0-F1
#
_cell.length_a   1.000
_cell.length_b   1.000
_cell.length_c   1.000
_cell.angle_alpha   90.00
_cell.angle_beta   90.00
_cell.angle_gamma   90.00
#
_symmetry.space_group_name_H-M   'P 1'
#
loop_
_entity.id
_entity.type
_entity.pdbx_description
1 polymer ?
#
loop_
_entity_poly.entity_id
_entity_poly.type
_entity_poly.pdbx_seq_one_letter_code
_entity_poly.pdbx_strand_id
1 'polypeptide(L)'
;MVTYLSKYKFYTNSNTVCPVLKCVMILVGYSGVGKQSPELLKYLKHLAIVQLKKNMLNIRLTVCQAMFIFSHYLLFQGLGKQSLEYFHQAYLMASALGIHKEIPGLNEMDKDDRRCIRYTSYKHDAHLYRTINIQSYYLFLAPSWTSLNPVYQTNPHSKDPNESLIAECICLSIKYYNVYMAIPTSLMIKCSQLTLFSPQAFLKDINTRVIYLLETLLNHSLIRTLDLYLSLSRKCKNSEQLEIVKNSAKIPIAFYHNLRLILNSQFSPETPTLELDQSTKKLLWSAEALYRITIDVDPLCLPMFYQYLCSTSLLYIKLILTYSHVTQLKELFLGKLKQVYELFRNYRTKYNMPSDIIEVVDIIAAYYNLKI
;
A
#
# COMPACT_ATOMS: atom_id res chain seq x y z
N MET A 1 6.06 1.14 -5.69
CA MET A 1 6.48 1.71 -6.98
C MET A 1 5.32 2.47 -7.61
N VAL A 2 5.59 3.66 -8.15
CA VAL A 2 4.59 4.54 -8.76
C VAL A 2 4.48 4.19 -10.26
N THR A 3 3.38 3.57 -10.66
CA THR A 3 3.16 3.03 -12.01
C THR A 3 2.35 3.98 -12.91
N TYR A 4 2.68 5.28 -12.91
CA TYR A 4 2.04 6.25 -13.82
C TYR A 4 2.52 6.13 -15.28
N LEU A 5 3.47 5.23 -15.55
CA LEU A 5 4.17 5.05 -16.83
C LEU A 5 4.16 3.56 -17.22
N SER A 6 4.00 3.26 -18.52
CA SER A 6 4.38 1.97 -19.07
C SER A 6 5.89 1.79 -18.94
N LYS A 7 6.31 0.68 -18.31
CA LYS A 7 7.73 0.30 -18.22
C LYS A 7 8.32 0.11 -19.61
N TYR A 8 7.61 -0.59 -20.48
CA TYR A 8 8.05 -0.88 -21.84
C TYR A 8 8.31 0.40 -22.63
N LYS A 9 7.33 1.32 -22.65
CA LYS A 9 7.43 2.59 -23.37
C LYS A 9 8.54 3.48 -22.82
N PHE A 10 8.74 3.47 -21.49
CA PHE A 10 9.82 4.22 -20.87
C PHE A 10 11.20 3.74 -21.35
N TYR A 11 11.45 2.43 -21.37
CA TYR A 11 12.74 1.90 -21.79
C TYR A 11 12.99 2.10 -23.30
N THR A 12 11.98 1.91 -24.14
CA THR A 12 12.12 2.15 -25.60
C THR A 12 12.33 3.62 -25.95
N ASN A 13 11.84 4.56 -25.15
CA ASN A 13 11.87 5.99 -25.44
C ASN A 13 12.64 6.81 -24.38
N SER A 14 13.57 6.18 -23.66
CA SER A 14 14.27 6.81 -22.52
C SER A 14 15.00 8.10 -22.89
N ASN A 15 15.51 8.20 -24.13
CA ASN A 15 16.21 9.38 -24.64
C ASN A 15 15.28 10.56 -24.98
N THR A 16 13.98 10.32 -25.16
CA THR A 16 13.00 11.33 -25.60
C THR A 16 12.00 11.70 -24.50
N VAL A 17 12.25 11.30 -23.26
CA VAL A 17 11.39 11.63 -22.11
C VAL A 17 11.29 13.15 -21.94
N CYS A 18 10.06 13.65 -21.89
CA CYS A 18 9.76 15.06 -21.70
C CYS A 18 10.53 15.65 -20.50
N PRO A 19 11.16 16.84 -20.63
CA PRO A 19 11.98 17.43 -19.57
C PRO A 19 11.27 17.58 -18.22
N VAL A 20 9.97 17.92 -18.23
CA VAL A 20 9.17 18.07 -16.99
C VAL A 20 9.06 16.74 -16.26
N LEU A 21 8.68 15.68 -16.98
CA LEU A 21 8.57 14.33 -16.42
C LEU A 21 9.94 13.81 -15.96
N LYS A 22 10.99 14.02 -16.76
CA LYS A 22 12.37 13.65 -16.42
C LYS A 22 12.83 14.30 -15.11
N CYS A 23 12.57 15.60 -14.92
CA CYS A 23 12.94 16.29 -13.68
C CYS A 23 12.27 15.68 -12.44
N VAL A 24 10.97 15.38 -12.53
CA VAL A 24 10.24 14.75 -11.43
C VAL A 24 10.74 13.32 -11.18
N MET A 25 10.99 12.54 -12.23
CA MET A 25 11.52 11.18 -12.10
C MET A 25 12.90 11.16 -11.43
N ILE A 26 13.80 12.08 -11.79
CA ILE A 26 15.12 12.20 -11.16
C ILE A 26 14.98 12.52 -9.67
N LEU A 27 14.12 13.49 -9.30
CA LEU A 27 13.87 13.81 -7.90
C LEU A 27 13.37 12.59 -7.11
N VAL A 28 12.33 11.91 -7.61
CA VAL A 28 11.73 10.77 -6.91
C VAL A 28 12.71 9.61 -6.83
N GLY A 29 13.44 9.32 -7.92
CA GLY A 29 14.48 8.30 -7.94
C GLY A 29 15.59 8.59 -6.95
N TYR A 30 16.11 9.81 -6.92
CA TYR A 30 17.15 10.23 -5.97
C TYR A 30 16.66 10.16 -4.52
N SER A 31 15.39 10.54 -4.27
CA SER A 31 14.78 10.45 -2.94
C SER A 31 14.60 9.02 -2.41
N GLY A 32 14.77 8.01 -3.27
CA GLY A 32 14.75 6.60 -2.88
C GLY A 32 16.13 6.00 -2.57
N VAL A 33 17.22 6.74 -2.80
CA VAL A 33 18.59 6.26 -2.57
C VAL A 33 18.97 6.44 -1.10
N GLY A 34 19.67 5.48 -0.48
CA GLY A 34 20.19 5.64 0.88
C GLY A 34 21.33 6.68 0.94
N LYS A 35 21.39 7.49 2.01
CA LYS A 35 22.38 8.57 2.24
C LYS A 35 22.36 9.66 1.14
N GLN A 36 21.33 10.50 1.14
CA GLN A 36 21.17 11.61 0.19
C GLN A 36 21.90 12.87 0.65
N SER A 37 22.43 13.67 -0.30
CA SER A 37 22.84 15.05 -0.03
C SER A 37 21.59 15.93 0.12
N PRO A 38 21.39 16.59 1.27
CA PRO A 38 20.27 17.50 1.47
C PRO A 38 20.24 18.65 0.46
N GLU A 39 21.40 19.15 0.06
CA GLU A 39 21.55 20.26 -0.89
C GLU A 39 21.11 19.85 -2.29
N LEU A 40 21.55 18.67 -2.76
CA LEU A 40 21.14 18.14 -4.05
C LEU A 40 19.64 17.83 -4.05
N LEU A 41 19.10 17.23 -2.99
CA LEU A 41 17.67 16.97 -2.89
C LEU A 41 16.85 18.27 -2.93
N LYS A 42 17.30 19.32 -2.21
CA LYS A 42 16.69 20.66 -2.23
C LYS A 42 16.73 21.27 -3.63
N TYR A 43 17.85 21.15 -4.33
CA TYR A 43 18.00 21.63 -5.71
C TYR A 43 17.07 20.90 -6.67
N LEU A 44 17.04 19.56 -6.64
CA LEU A 44 16.17 18.75 -7.49
C LEU A 44 14.68 19.04 -7.23
N LYS A 45 14.30 19.23 -5.96
CA LYS A 45 12.94 19.63 -5.59
C LYS A 45 12.59 21.00 -6.15
N HIS A 46 13.48 21.98 -6.01
CA HIS A 46 13.28 23.31 -6.59
C HIS A 46 13.13 23.25 -8.12
N LEU A 47 14.01 22.53 -8.81
CA LEU A 47 13.96 22.35 -10.26
C LEU A 47 12.63 21.72 -10.71
N ALA A 48 12.18 20.65 -10.05
CA ALA A 48 10.91 20.00 -10.34
C ALA A 48 9.72 20.98 -10.16
N ILE A 49 9.69 21.76 -9.08
CA ILE A 49 8.64 22.76 -8.82
C ILE A 49 8.62 23.82 -9.93
N VAL A 50 9.78 24.36 -10.32
CA VAL A 50 9.87 25.38 -11.38
C VAL A 50 9.35 24.83 -12.71
N GLN A 51 9.74 23.59 -13.08
CA GLN A 51 9.28 22.96 -14.31
C GLN A 51 7.78 22.69 -14.32
N LEU A 52 7.23 22.21 -13.21
CA LEU A 52 5.80 21.95 -13.07
C LEU A 52 4.98 23.24 -13.11
N LYS A 53 5.40 24.30 -12.40
CA LYS A 53 4.70 25.60 -12.42
C LYS A 53 4.68 26.21 -13.83
N LYS A 54 5.80 26.17 -14.55
CA LYS A 54 5.86 26.65 -15.95
C LYS A 54 4.93 25.89 -16.89
N ASN A 55 4.62 24.62 -16.60
CA ASN A 55 3.81 23.77 -17.46
C ASN A 55 2.43 23.46 -16.86
N MET A 56 2.01 24.19 -15.81
CA MET A 56 0.84 23.83 -15.02
C MET A 56 -0.47 23.84 -15.81
N LEU A 57 -0.56 24.65 -16.87
CA LEU A 57 -1.72 24.72 -17.76
C LEU A 57 -1.51 23.99 -19.09
N ASN A 58 -0.33 23.40 -19.32
CA ASN A 58 0.01 22.70 -20.55
C ASN A 58 -0.54 21.26 -20.50
N ILE A 59 -1.74 21.05 -21.03
CA ILE A 59 -2.44 19.77 -21.00
C ILE A 59 -1.74 18.77 -21.95
N ARG A 60 -0.79 18.02 -21.42
CA ARG A 60 -0.07 16.93 -22.09
C ARG A 60 0.00 15.72 -21.18
N LEU A 61 0.00 14.52 -21.77
CA LEU A 61 0.06 13.26 -21.02
C LEU A 61 1.26 13.21 -20.06
N THR A 62 2.44 13.60 -20.53
CA THR A 62 3.68 13.58 -19.74
C THR A 62 3.70 14.61 -18.62
N VAL A 63 3.06 15.76 -18.80
CA VAL A 63 2.90 16.77 -17.74
C VAL A 63 1.91 16.26 -16.69
N CYS A 64 0.80 15.65 -17.11
CA CYS A 64 -0.16 15.00 -16.21
C CYS A 64 0.51 13.90 -15.37
N GLN A 65 1.30 13.03 -15.99
CA GLN A 65 2.11 12.02 -15.29
C GLN A 65 3.06 12.66 -14.27
N ALA A 66 3.79 13.71 -14.67
CA ALA A 66 4.73 14.41 -13.79
C ALA A 66 4.02 15.02 -12.56
N MET A 67 2.86 15.64 -12.75
CA MET A 67 2.05 16.21 -11.66
C MET A 67 1.58 15.13 -10.68
N PHE A 68 1.08 14.01 -11.19
CA PHE A 68 0.67 12.88 -10.35
C PHE A 68 1.84 12.26 -9.57
N ILE A 69 2.99 12.06 -10.23
CA ILE A 69 4.20 11.51 -9.58
C ILE A 69 4.69 12.47 -8.50
N PHE A 70 4.75 13.77 -8.78
CA PHE A 70 5.21 14.78 -7.82
C PHE A 70 4.26 14.93 -6.63
N SER A 71 2.96 14.92 -6.88
CA SER A 71 1.94 14.84 -5.84
C SER A 71 2.17 13.63 -4.93
N HIS A 72 2.36 12.44 -5.52
CA HIS A 72 2.57 11.22 -4.73
C HIS A 72 3.88 11.31 -3.92
N TYR A 73 4.93 11.90 -4.48
CA TYR A 73 6.16 12.18 -3.75
C TYR A 73 5.91 13.07 -2.51
N LEU A 74 5.18 14.19 -2.66
CA LEU A 74 4.86 15.07 -1.53
C LEU A 74 4.05 14.34 -0.45
N LEU A 75 3.07 13.53 -0.85
CA LEU A 75 2.27 12.75 0.10
C LEU A 75 3.14 11.85 0.99
N PHE A 76 4.11 11.13 0.40
CA PHE A 76 5.02 10.24 1.14
C PHE A 76 6.08 10.98 1.96
N GLN A 77 6.26 12.28 1.74
CA GLN A 77 7.08 13.16 2.59
C GLN A 77 6.26 13.75 3.76
N GLY A 78 5.02 13.31 3.98
CA GLY A 78 4.12 13.86 4.99
C GLY A 78 3.50 15.21 4.61
N LEU A 79 3.69 15.67 3.36
CA LEU A 79 3.23 16.98 2.87
C LEU A 79 1.87 16.87 2.18
N GLY A 80 0.92 16.17 2.81
CA GLY A 80 -0.37 15.82 2.21
C GLY A 80 -1.19 17.02 1.71
N LYS A 81 -1.20 18.14 2.44
CA LYS A 81 -1.89 19.36 1.98
C LYS A 81 -1.26 19.96 0.72
N GLN A 82 0.07 19.94 0.61
CA GLN A 82 0.80 20.46 -0.56
C GLN A 82 0.65 19.52 -1.77
N SER A 83 0.54 18.21 -1.51
CA SER A 83 0.24 17.23 -2.54
C SER A 83 -1.07 17.53 -3.29
N LEU A 84 -2.08 18.08 -2.62
CA LEU A 84 -3.41 18.31 -3.21
C LEU A 84 -3.39 19.22 -4.44
N GLU A 85 -2.61 20.29 -4.40
CA GLU A 85 -2.53 21.26 -5.51
C GLU A 85 -2.15 20.56 -6.82
N TYR A 86 -1.10 19.73 -6.76
CA TYR A 86 -0.61 18.96 -7.88
C TYR A 86 -1.56 17.82 -8.26
N PHE A 87 -2.18 17.17 -7.27
CA PHE A 87 -3.17 16.12 -7.52
C PHE A 87 -4.39 16.65 -8.28
N HIS A 88 -4.98 17.76 -7.82
CA HIS A 88 -6.15 18.37 -8.45
C HIS A 88 -5.82 18.84 -9.87
N GLN A 89 -4.66 19.46 -10.08
CA GLN A 89 -4.26 19.87 -11.42
C GLN A 89 -4.06 18.66 -12.35
N ALA A 90 -3.41 17.59 -11.86
CA ALA A 90 -3.27 16.36 -12.61
C ALA A 90 -4.63 15.72 -12.93
N TYR A 91 -5.57 15.74 -11.98
CA TYR A 91 -6.94 15.28 -12.18
C TYR A 91 -7.65 16.04 -13.30
N LEU A 92 -7.58 17.38 -13.30
CA LEU A 92 -8.17 18.21 -14.36
C LEU A 92 -7.57 17.90 -15.72
N MET A 93 -6.23 17.77 -15.80
CA MET A 93 -5.55 17.35 -17.02
C MET A 93 -5.98 15.94 -17.47
N ALA A 94 -6.08 14.99 -16.54
CA ALA A 94 -6.50 13.62 -16.84
C ALA A 94 -7.95 13.57 -17.36
N SER A 95 -8.83 14.40 -16.80
CA SER A 95 -10.19 14.56 -17.27
C SER A 95 -10.22 15.12 -18.70
N ALA A 96 -9.49 16.21 -18.95
CA ALA A 96 -9.40 16.85 -20.27
C ALA A 96 -8.79 15.93 -21.34
N LEU A 97 -7.78 15.13 -20.97
CA LEU A 97 -7.16 14.12 -21.84
C LEU A 97 -8.05 12.90 -22.05
N GLY A 98 -9.17 12.75 -21.33
CA GLY A 98 -10.04 11.57 -21.41
C GLY A 98 -9.42 10.30 -20.85
N ILE A 99 -8.51 10.39 -19.85
CA ILE A 99 -7.81 9.23 -19.25
C ILE A 99 -8.78 8.19 -18.65
N HIS A 100 -9.96 8.64 -18.21
CA HIS A 100 -10.98 7.77 -17.66
C HIS A 100 -11.70 6.92 -18.73
N LYS A 101 -11.61 7.27 -20.01
CA LYS A 101 -12.30 6.61 -21.12
C LYS A 101 -11.40 5.64 -21.86
N GLU A 102 -11.97 4.56 -22.40
CA GLU A 102 -11.31 3.76 -23.44
C GLU A 102 -11.50 4.47 -24.78
N ILE A 103 -10.45 5.17 -25.25
CA ILE A 103 -10.52 5.92 -26.51
C ILE A 103 -10.26 4.98 -27.70
N PRO A 104 -11.20 4.84 -28.65
CA PRO A 104 -10.99 4.02 -29.84
C PRO A 104 -9.91 4.63 -30.75
N GLY A 105 -9.23 3.80 -31.54
CA GLY A 105 -8.22 4.24 -32.51
C GLY A 105 -6.82 4.53 -31.94
N LEU A 106 -6.63 4.54 -30.63
CA LEU A 106 -5.28 4.56 -30.05
C LEU A 106 -4.60 3.19 -30.22
N ASN A 107 -3.27 3.18 -30.39
CA ASN A 107 -2.50 1.94 -30.31
C ASN A 107 -2.52 1.38 -28.87
N GLU A 108 -2.27 0.08 -28.72
CA GLU A 108 -2.38 -0.58 -27.41
C GLU A 108 -1.37 -0.06 -26.38
N MET A 109 -0.19 0.37 -26.79
CA MET A 109 0.81 0.94 -25.87
C MET A 109 0.33 2.27 -25.27
N ASP A 110 -0.25 3.15 -26.09
CA ASP A 110 -0.82 4.43 -25.63
C ASP A 110 -2.09 4.23 -24.80
N LYS A 111 -2.90 3.21 -25.12
CA LYS A 111 -4.02 2.81 -24.26
C LYS A 111 -3.51 2.35 -22.89
N ASP A 112 -2.48 1.50 -22.86
CA ASP A 112 -1.96 0.98 -21.60
C ASP A 112 -1.32 2.06 -20.73
N ASP A 113 -0.61 3.02 -21.33
CA ASP A 113 -0.12 4.22 -20.63
C ASP A 113 -1.25 4.99 -19.93
N ARG A 114 -2.39 5.16 -20.62
CA ARG A 114 -3.57 5.82 -20.04
C ARG A 114 -4.18 4.98 -18.92
N ARG A 115 -4.23 3.66 -19.08
CA ARG A 115 -4.67 2.72 -18.03
C ARG A 115 -3.74 2.79 -16.81
N CYS A 116 -2.42 2.87 -17.00
CA CYS A 116 -1.43 3.06 -15.93
C CYS A 116 -1.75 4.30 -15.10
N ILE A 117 -2.01 5.43 -15.78
CA ILE A 117 -2.39 6.67 -15.11
C ILE A 117 -3.69 6.48 -14.33
N ARG A 118 -4.73 5.96 -14.98
CA ARG A 118 -6.06 5.76 -14.38
C ARG A 118 -6.02 4.88 -13.13
N TYR A 119 -5.35 3.73 -13.19
CA TYR A 119 -5.25 2.80 -12.07
C TYR A 119 -4.42 3.39 -10.91
N THR A 120 -3.33 4.08 -11.24
CA THR A 120 -2.45 4.65 -10.20
C THR A 120 -3.08 5.90 -9.56
N SER A 121 -3.77 6.74 -10.34
CA SER A 121 -4.49 7.90 -9.82
C SER A 121 -5.63 7.49 -8.89
N TYR A 122 -6.37 6.42 -9.21
CA TYR A 122 -7.39 5.86 -8.32
C TYR A 122 -6.84 5.46 -6.96
N LYS A 123 -5.72 4.71 -6.94
CA LYS A 123 -5.05 4.33 -5.69
C LYS A 123 -4.55 5.55 -4.90
N HIS A 124 -3.99 6.52 -5.60
CA HIS A 124 -3.47 7.75 -4.99
C HIS A 124 -4.59 8.59 -4.38
N ASP A 125 -5.72 8.75 -5.08
CA ASP A 125 -6.91 9.41 -4.57
C ASP A 125 -7.43 8.75 -3.29
N ALA A 126 -7.57 7.42 -3.31
CA ALA A 126 -7.92 6.67 -2.12
C ALA A 126 -6.91 6.90 -0.97
N HIS A 127 -5.62 7.07 -1.25
CA HIS A 127 -4.64 7.41 -0.22
C HIS A 127 -4.85 8.82 0.34
N LEU A 128 -5.05 9.82 -0.52
CA LEU A 128 -5.34 11.19 -0.09
C LEU A 128 -6.62 11.25 0.76
N TYR A 129 -7.70 10.62 0.32
CA TYR A 129 -8.93 10.47 1.09
C TYR A 129 -8.68 9.97 2.52
N ARG A 130 -7.80 8.98 2.68
CA ARG A 130 -7.48 8.37 3.97
C ARG A 130 -6.59 9.25 4.85
N THR A 131 -5.59 9.91 4.26
CA THR A 131 -4.55 10.64 5.00
C THR A 131 -4.97 12.06 5.39
N ILE A 132 -5.70 12.75 4.51
CA ILE A 132 -6.07 14.17 4.69
C ILE A 132 -7.58 14.39 4.73
N ASN A 133 -8.38 13.31 4.71
CA ASN A 133 -9.83 13.34 4.88
C ASN A 133 -10.57 14.23 3.87
N ILE A 134 -10.11 14.26 2.62
CA ILE A 134 -10.81 14.94 1.51
C ILE A 134 -11.81 14.00 0.83
N GLN A 135 -12.80 14.53 0.11
CA GLN A 135 -13.65 13.71 -0.73
C GLN A 135 -12.85 13.12 -1.91
N SER A 136 -13.06 11.83 -2.21
CA SER A 136 -12.38 11.19 -3.32
C SER A 136 -13.07 11.50 -4.65
N TYR A 137 -12.28 11.74 -5.70
CA TYR A 137 -12.76 12.03 -7.05
C TYR A 137 -12.95 10.75 -7.90
N TYR A 138 -12.17 9.72 -7.64
CA TYR A 138 -12.11 8.50 -8.44
C TYR A 138 -12.74 7.29 -7.75
N LEU A 139 -12.92 7.26 -6.42
CA LEU A 139 -13.27 6.05 -5.65
C LEU A 139 -14.49 5.27 -6.18
N PHE A 140 -15.46 5.95 -6.79
CA PHE A 140 -16.71 5.36 -7.31
C PHE A 140 -16.68 5.01 -8.81
N LEU A 141 -15.56 5.19 -9.50
CA LEU A 141 -15.47 5.04 -10.98
C LEU A 141 -14.93 3.67 -11.46
N ALA A 142 -14.55 2.76 -10.57
CA ALA A 142 -13.68 1.62 -10.89
C ALA A 142 -14.26 0.24 -11.28
N PRO A 143 -15.58 -0.04 -11.36
CA PRO A 143 -16.01 -1.45 -11.43
C PRO A 143 -15.78 -2.15 -12.79
N SER A 144 -15.56 -1.43 -13.90
CA SER A 144 -15.53 -2.02 -15.26
C SER A 144 -14.27 -1.72 -16.09
N TRP A 145 -13.16 -1.34 -15.45
CA TRP A 145 -11.95 -0.96 -16.19
C TRP A 145 -11.22 -2.16 -16.81
N THR A 146 -10.80 -1.99 -18.07
CA THR A 146 -9.89 -2.90 -18.76
C THR A 146 -8.55 -2.97 -18.04
N SER A 147 -8.12 -4.18 -17.71
CA SER A 147 -6.87 -4.45 -16.99
C SER A 147 -5.64 -3.98 -17.77
N LEU A 148 -4.56 -3.68 -17.04
CA LEU A 148 -3.25 -3.43 -17.64
C LEU A 148 -2.78 -4.66 -18.41
N ASN A 149 -2.15 -4.42 -19.54
CA ASN A 149 -1.49 -5.46 -20.33
C ASN A 149 -0.07 -5.70 -19.78
N PRO A 150 0.24 -6.90 -19.28
CA PRO A 150 1.55 -7.25 -18.74
C PRO A 150 2.72 -6.95 -19.68
N VAL A 151 2.53 -7.07 -21.00
CA VAL A 151 3.58 -6.81 -22.00
C VAL A 151 4.16 -5.39 -21.85
N TYR A 152 3.32 -4.41 -21.52
CA TYR A 152 3.78 -3.02 -21.37
C TYR A 152 4.35 -2.70 -19.98
N GLN A 153 4.37 -3.69 -19.10
CA GLN A 153 4.97 -3.62 -17.76
C GLN A 153 6.32 -4.34 -17.69
N THR A 154 6.87 -4.79 -18.82
CA THR A 154 8.23 -5.39 -18.93
C THR A 154 9.26 -4.36 -19.40
N ASN A 155 10.55 -4.66 -19.20
CA ASN A 155 11.67 -3.99 -19.84
C ASN A 155 12.03 -4.80 -21.10
N PRO A 156 11.88 -4.22 -22.31
CA PRO A 156 12.20 -4.91 -23.57
C PRO A 156 13.67 -5.37 -23.67
N HIS A 157 14.57 -4.83 -22.84
CA HIS A 157 16.00 -5.16 -22.84
C HIS A 157 16.40 -6.11 -21.71
N SER A 158 15.46 -6.56 -20.88
CA SER A 158 15.81 -7.45 -19.77
C SER A 158 16.07 -8.86 -20.26
N LYS A 159 17.04 -9.51 -19.59
CA LYS A 159 17.47 -10.88 -19.87
C LYS A 159 16.81 -11.90 -18.91
N ASP A 160 15.95 -11.43 -18.01
CA ASP A 160 15.26 -12.28 -17.05
C ASP A 160 14.15 -13.07 -17.76
N PRO A 161 14.26 -14.42 -17.84
CA PRO A 161 13.24 -15.24 -18.49
C PRO A 161 11.87 -15.18 -17.79
N ASN A 162 11.83 -14.74 -16.53
CA ASN A 162 10.61 -14.65 -15.73
C ASN A 162 9.97 -13.26 -15.73
N GLU A 163 10.53 -12.27 -16.44
CA GLU A 163 10.03 -10.90 -16.38
C GLU A 163 8.57 -10.77 -16.80
N SER A 164 8.13 -11.54 -17.82
CA SER A 164 6.73 -11.54 -18.24
C SER A 164 5.80 -12.02 -17.11
N LEU A 165 6.21 -13.05 -16.37
CA LEU A 165 5.43 -13.56 -15.24
C LEU A 165 5.40 -12.56 -14.07
N ILE A 166 6.51 -11.89 -13.81
CA ILE A 166 6.60 -10.82 -12.80
C ILE A 166 5.65 -9.67 -13.20
N ALA A 167 5.64 -9.28 -14.47
CA ALA A 167 4.72 -8.27 -14.99
C ALA A 167 3.25 -8.70 -14.85
N GLU A 168 2.91 -9.97 -15.10
CA GLU A 168 1.57 -10.51 -14.83
C GLU A 168 1.20 -10.40 -13.35
N CYS A 169 2.12 -10.76 -12.45
CA CYS A 169 1.91 -10.63 -11.00
C CYS A 169 1.69 -9.16 -10.57
N ILE A 170 2.42 -8.21 -11.16
CA ILE A 170 2.25 -6.77 -10.90
C ILE A 170 0.86 -6.29 -11.40
N CYS A 171 0.47 -6.67 -12.62
CA CYS A 171 -0.85 -6.33 -13.16
C CYS A 171 -1.99 -6.91 -12.30
N LEU A 172 -1.86 -8.16 -11.84
CA LEU A 172 -2.81 -8.77 -10.89
C LEU A 172 -2.83 -8.01 -9.57
N SER A 173 -1.67 -7.58 -9.07
CA SER A 173 -1.55 -6.79 -7.84
C SER A 173 -2.33 -5.48 -7.92
N ILE A 174 -2.21 -4.79 -9.04
CA ILE A 174 -2.94 -3.54 -9.31
C ILE A 174 -4.44 -3.81 -9.45
N LYS A 175 -4.80 -4.88 -10.18
CA LYS A 175 -6.20 -5.27 -10.39
C LYS A 175 -6.91 -5.58 -9.07
N TYR A 176 -6.33 -6.43 -8.21
CA TYR A 176 -7.00 -6.80 -6.95
C TYR A 176 -7.18 -5.57 -6.06
N TYR A 177 -6.16 -4.70 -5.98
CA TYR A 177 -6.25 -3.54 -5.10
C TYR A 177 -7.37 -2.62 -5.55
N ASN A 178 -7.40 -2.28 -6.84
CA ASN A 178 -8.37 -1.32 -7.38
C ASN A 178 -9.80 -1.88 -7.46
N VAL A 179 -9.97 -3.14 -7.83
CA VAL A 179 -11.30 -3.75 -8.02
C VAL A 179 -11.87 -4.28 -6.72
N TYR A 180 -11.06 -4.94 -5.89
CA TYR A 180 -11.56 -5.65 -4.72
C TYR A 180 -11.25 -4.92 -3.40
N MET A 181 -10.06 -4.34 -3.22
CA MET A 181 -9.65 -3.85 -1.89
C MET A 181 -9.90 -2.37 -1.63
N ALA A 182 -9.97 -1.51 -2.66
CA ALA A 182 -10.07 -0.07 -2.46
C ALA A 182 -11.35 0.36 -1.73
N ILE A 183 -12.49 -0.27 -2.05
CA ILE A 183 -13.77 0.00 -1.40
C ILE A 183 -13.73 -0.43 0.08
N PRO A 184 -13.48 -1.71 0.44
CA PRO A 184 -13.49 -2.14 1.84
C PRO A 184 -12.46 -1.39 2.68
N THR A 185 -11.28 -1.07 2.14
CA THR A 185 -10.27 -0.28 2.87
C THR A 185 -10.72 1.15 3.14
N SER A 186 -11.41 1.80 2.19
CA SER A 186 -11.94 3.15 2.37
C SER A 186 -13.09 3.18 3.38
N LEU A 187 -14.01 2.20 3.32
CA LEU A 187 -15.09 2.03 4.29
C LEU A 187 -14.55 1.77 5.70
N MET A 188 -13.55 0.89 5.83
CA MET A 188 -12.92 0.59 7.11
C MET A 188 -12.33 1.85 7.76
N ILE A 189 -11.71 2.73 6.97
CA ILE A 189 -11.13 3.97 7.52
C ILE A 189 -12.20 4.96 7.93
N LYS A 190 -13.30 5.09 7.17
CA LYS A 190 -14.44 5.88 7.63
C LYS A 190 -15.05 5.33 8.91
N CYS A 191 -15.20 4.01 9.01
CA CYS A 191 -15.65 3.38 10.24
C CYS A 191 -14.70 3.73 11.41
N SER A 192 -13.39 3.57 11.21
CA SER A 192 -12.37 3.88 12.21
C SER A 192 -12.42 5.34 12.68
N GLN A 193 -12.53 6.28 11.74
CA GLN A 193 -12.66 7.71 12.04
C GLN A 193 -13.94 8.00 12.83
N LEU A 194 -15.07 7.43 12.42
CA LEU A 194 -16.34 7.61 13.10
C LEU A 194 -16.31 7.04 14.53
N THR A 195 -15.71 5.86 14.73
CA THR A 195 -15.53 5.28 16.08
C THR A 195 -14.66 6.16 16.97
N LEU A 196 -13.61 6.79 16.42
CA LEU A 196 -12.72 7.67 17.18
C LEU A 196 -13.36 9.01 17.55
N PHE A 197 -14.05 9.67 16.62
CA PHE A 197 -14.58 11.02 16.82
C PHE A 197 -16.03 11.06 17.36
N SER A 198 -16.78 9.97 17.20
CA SER A 198 -18.18 9.87 17.64
C SER A 198 -18.48 8.53 18.30
N PRO A 199 -17.80 8.18 19.42
CA PRO A 199 -17.97 6.87 20.08
C PRO A 199 -19.41 6.62 20.55
N GLN A 200 -20.16 7.68 20.88
CA GLN A 200 -21.57 7.62 21.29
C GLN A 200 -22.56 7.44 20.12
N ALA A 201 -22.14 7.71 18.88
CA ALA A 201 -23.01 7.61 17.71
C ALA A 201 -23.21 6.16 17.22
N PHE A 202 -22.41 5.22 17.71
CA PHE A 202 -22.50 3.81 17.35
C PHE A 202 -23.13 3.00 18.48
N LEU A 203 -24.45 2.78 18.38
CA LEU A 203 -25.12 1.72 19.15
C LEU A 203 -24.43 0.38 18.88
N LYS A 204 -24.30 -0.46 19.92
CA LYS A 204 -23.58 -1.75 19.89
C LYS A 204 -23.99 -2.66 18.70
N ASP A 205 -25.27 -2.64 18.34
CA ASP A 205 -25.82 -3.43 17.23
C ASP A 205 -25.39 -2.91 15.84
N ILE A 206 -25.29 -1.59 15.68
CA ILE A 206 -24.88 -0.97 14.42
C ILE A 206 -23.40 -1.27 14.15
N ASN A 207 -22.56 -1.20 15.19
CA ASN A 207 -21.14 -1.52 15.09
C ASN A 207 -20.95 -2.99 14.66
N THR A 208 -21.66 -3.91 15.32
CA THR A 208 -21.64 -5.35 14.98
C THR A 208 -22.00 -5.61 13.51
N ARG A 209 -23.03 -4.92 12.98
CA ARG A 209 -23.43 -5.05 11.56
C ARG A 209 -22.39 -4.49 10.59
N VAL A 210 -21.80 -3.33 10.90
CA VAL A 210 -20.78 -2.69 10.05
C VAL A 210 -19.51 -3.56 9.98
N ILE A 211 -19.07 -4.10 11.12
CA ILE A 211 -17.92 -5.01 11.18
C ILE A 211 -18.21 -6.27 10.36
N TYR A 212 -19.39 -6.88 10.54
CA TYR A 212 -19.77 -8.06 9.79
C TYR A 212 -19.75 -7.82 8.27
N LEU A 213 -20.26 -6.66 7.83
CA LEU A 213 -20.21 -6.25 6.44
C LEU A 213 -18.75 -6.09 5.95
N LEU A 214 -17.90 -5.41 6.72
CA LEU A 214 -16.49 -5.22 6.38
C LEU A 214 -15.73 -6.56 6.31
N GLU A 215 -15.93 -7.45 7.29
CA GLU A 215 -15.34 -8.80 7.27
C GLU A 215 -15.81 -9.59 6.04
N THR A 216 -17.09 -9.50 5.70
CA THR A 216 -17.65 -10.16 4.51
C THR A 216 -17.03 -9.64 3.22
N LEU A 217 -16.90 -8.31 3.08
CA LEU A 217 -16.27 -7.69 1.92
C LEU A 217 -14.77 -8.03 1.82
N LEU A 218 -14.04 -8.02 2.95
CA LEU A 218 -12.63 -8.41 3.00
C LEU A 218 -12.45 -9.88 2.61
N ASN A 219 -13.28 -10.78 3.13
CA ASN A 219 -13.25 -12.21 2.79
C ASN A 219 -13.55 -12.43 1.30
N HIS A 220 -14.59 -11.78 0.78
CA HIS A 220 -14.90 -11.83 -0.66
C HIS A 220 -13.72 -11.37 -1.51
N SER A 221 -13.10 -10.25 -1.12
CA SER A 221 -11.95 -9.68 -1.83
C SER A 221 -10.73 -10.60 -1.80
N LEU A 222 -10.46 -11.24 -0.66
CA LEU A 222 -9.39 -12.22 -0.53
C LEU A 222 -9.63 -13.44 -1.43
N ILE A 223 -10.84 -14.03 -1.39
CA ILE A 223 -11.19 -15.20 -2.21
C ILE A 223 -10.99 -14.89 -3.70
N ARG A 224 -11.53 -13.77 -4.18
CA ARG A 224 -11.36 -13.35 -5.58
C ARG A 224 -9.90 -13.13 -5.94
N THR A 225 -9.09 -12.61 -5.02
CA THR A 225 -7.66 -12.41 -5.24
C THR A 225 -6.94 -13.75 -5.34
N LEU A 226 -7.23 -14.70 -4.43
CA LEU A 226 -6.64 -16.03 -4.44
C LEU A 226 -7.02 -16.80 -5.71
N ASP A 227 -8.26 -16.69 -6.19
CA ASP A 227 -8.69 -17.30 -7.45
C ASP A 227 -7.85 -16.82 -8.65
N LEU A 228 -7.50 -15.53 -8.69
CA LEU A 228 -6.65 -14.96 -9.74
C LEU A 228 -5.22 -15.53 -9.68
N TYR A 229 -4.61 -15.57 -8.49
CA TYR A 229 -3.26 -16.14 -8.33
C TYR A 229 -3.23 -17.65 -8.56
N LEU A 230 -4.28 -18.38 -8.19
CA LEU A 230 -4.43 -19.81 -8.47
C LEU A 230 -4.57 -20.07 -9.97
N SER A 231 -5.30 -19.21 -10.69
CA SER A 231 -5.38 -19.28 -12.15
C SER A 231 -4.01 -19.06 -12.80
N LEU A 232 -3.24 -18.08 -12.30
CA LEU A 232 -1.89 -17.83 -12.79
C LEU A 232 -0.92 -18.97 -12.44
N SER A 233 -1.02 -19.54 -11.24
CA SER A 233 -0.13 -20.63 -10.81
C SER A 233 -0.29 -21.88 -11.66
N ARG A 234 -1.51 -22.16 -12.18
CA ARG A 234 -1.77 -23.26 -13.11
C ARG A 234 -1.05 -23.12 -14.46
N LYS A 235 -0.59 -21.91 -14.81
CA LYS A 235 0.17 -21.64 -16.04
C LYS A 235 1.69 -21.71 -15.85
N CYS A 236 2.17 -21.85 -14.61
CA CYS A 236 3.59 -21.93 -14.32
C CYS A 236 4.18 -23.23 -14.88
N LYS A 237 5.34 -23.14 -15.52
CA LYS A 237 5.99 -24.27 -16.21
C LYS A 237 6.96 -25.05 -15.31
N ASN A 238 7.44 -24.42 -14.23
CA ASN A 238 8.43 -24.99 -13.34
C ASN A 238 8.25 -24.46 -11.90
N SER A 239 9.03 -25.01 -10.97
CA SER A 239 8.98 -24.66 -9.54
C SER A 239 9.38 -23.21 -9.28
N GLU A 240 10.32 -22.66 -10.04
CA GLU A 240 10.77 -21.26 -9.91
C GLU A 240 9.65 -20.27 -10.22
N GLN A 241 8.94 -20.47 -11.34
CA GLN A 241 7.78 -19.65 -11.69
C GLN A 241 6.66 -19.76 -10.65
N LEU A 242 6.41 -20.97 -10.15
CA LEU A 242 5.43 -21.17 -9.10
C LEU A 242 5.81 -20.40 -7.83
N GLU A 243 7.09 -20.35 -7.49
CA GLU A 243 7.59 -19.62 -6.32
C GLU A 243 7.43 -18.10 -6.48
N ILE A 244 7.66 -17.55 -7.68
CA ILE A 244 7.38 -16.14 -7.99
C ILE A 244 5.90 -15.80 -7.77
N VAL A 245 4.98 -16.65 -8.26
CA VAL A 245 3.54 -16.44 -8.10
C VAL A 245 3.13 -16.56 -6.63
N LYS A 246 3.66 -17.54 -5.89
CA LYS A 246 3.42 -17.70 -4.45
C LYS A 246 3.88 -16.47 -3.66
N ASN A 247 5.10 -15.99 -3.92
CA ASN A 247 5.63 -14.81 -3.23
C ASN A 247 4.83 -13.55 -3.57
N SER A 248 4.39 -13.42 -4.81
CA SER A 248 3.48 -12.34 -5.20
C SER A 248 2.11 -12.43 -4.51
N ALA A 249 1.58 -13.64 -4.31
CA ALA A 249 0.31 -13.86 -3.61
C ALA A 249 0.39 -13.59 -2.09
N LYS A 250 1.58 -13.70 -1.46
CA LYS A 250 1.78 -13.35 -0.05
C LYS A 250 1.44 -11.88 0.24
N ILE A 251 1.67 -10.97 -0.71
CA ILE A 251 1.43 -9.53 -0.56
C ILE A 251 -0.04 -9.21 -0.23
N PRO A 252 -1.04 -9.58 -1.07
CA PRO A 252 -2.45 -9.34 -0.75
C PRO A 252 -2.92 -10.08 0.50
N ILE A 253 -2.40 -11.28 0.78
CA ILE A 253 -2.76 -12.05 1.98
C ILE A 253 -2.28 -11.31 3.23
N ALA A 254 -1.03 -10.83 3.26
CA ALA A 254 -0.52 -10.01 4.34
C ALA A 254 -1.34 -8.72 4.51
N PHE A 255 -1.64 -8.04 3.40
CA PHE A 255 -2.47 -6.83 3.45
C PHE A 255 -3.86 -7.12 4.06
N TYR A 256 -4.51 -8.22 3.68
CA TYR A 256 -5.78 -8.66 4.28
C TYR A 256 -5.66 -8.87 5.79
N HIS A 257 -4.65 -9.60 6.28
CA HIS A 257 -4.49 -9.84 7.71
C HIS A 257 -4.16 -8.56 8.48
N ASN A 258 -3.37 -7.64 7.89
CA ASN A 258 -3.11 -6.34 8.48
C ASN A 258 -4.39 -5.50 8.62
N LEU A 259 -5.27 -5.52 7.61
CA LEU A 259 -6.57 -4.84 7.71
C LEU A 259 -7.47 -5.48 8.77
N ARG A 260 -7.49 -6.82 8.87
CA ARG A 260 -8.24 -7.51 9.93
C ARG A 260 -7.70 -7.20 11.32
N LEU A 261 -6.39 -7.06 11.45
CA LEU A 261 -5.74 -6.63 12.68
C LEU A 261 -6.24 -5.23 13.06
N ILE A 262 -6.17 -4.27 12.14
CA ILE A 262 -6.65 -2.90 12.37
C ILE A 262 -8.14 -2.90 12.75
N LEU A 263 -8.99 -3.58 11.98
CA LEU A 263 -10.44 -3.63 12.22
C LEU A 263 -10.75 -4.20 13.60
N ASN A 264 -10.19 -5.37 13.94
CA ASN A 264 -10.51 -6.03 15.20
C ASN A 264 -9.83 -5.35 16.41
N SER A 265 -8.77 -4.57 16.20
CA SER A 265 -8.06 -3.88 17.28
C SER A 265 -8.88 -2.75 17.90
N GLN A 266 -9.95 -2.33 17.25
CA GLN A 266 -10.91 -1.35 17.76
C GLN A 266 -11.77 -1.90 18.89
N PHE A 267 -11.82 -3.23 19.02
CA PHE A 267 -12.50 -3.90 20.12
C PHE A 267 -11.49 -4.18 21.22
N SER A 268 -11.88 -3.86 22.44
CA SER A 268 -11.15 -4.27 23.63
C SER A 268 -12.18 -4.81 24.60
N PRO A 269 -11.94 -5.96 25.23
CA PRO A 269 -12.88 -6.49 26.19
C PRO A 269 -13.06 -5.49 27.33
N GLU A 270 -14.32 -5.16 27.65
CA GLU A 270 -14.67 -4.30 28.78
C GLU A 270 -14.18 -4.91 30.10
N THR A 271 -14.22 -6.24 30.20
CA THR A 271 -13.75 -7.04 31.33
C THR A 271 -12.84 -8.17 30.82
N PRO A 272 -11.52 -7.95 30.74
CA PRO A 272 -10.61 -8.98 30.24
C PRO A 272 -10.55 -10.14 31.25
N THR A 273 -10.88 -11.34 30.79
CA THR A 273 -10.84 -12.58 31.59
C THR A 273 -9.71 -13.49 31.11
N LEU A 274 -9.53 -14.64 31.77
CA LEU A 274 -8.61 -15.67 31.30
C LEU A 274 -9.04 -16.24 29.94
N GLU A 275 -10.34 -16.26 29.64
CA GLU A 275 -10.84 -16.69 28.35
C GLU A 275 -10.82 -15.53 27.35
N LEU A 276 -10.10 -15.72 26.24
CA LEU A 276 -10.06 -14.73 25.18
C LEU A 276 -11.41 -14.65 24.46
N ASP A 277 -11.91 -13.43 24.31
CA ASP A 277 -13.11 -13.17 23.51
C ASP A 277 -12.85 -13.45 22.02
N GLN A 278 -13.93 -13.56 21.25
CA GLN A 278 -13.85 -13.93 19.83
C GLN A 278 -13.07 -12.90 19.00
N SER A 279 -13.14 -11.60 19.34
CA SER A 279 -12.42 -10.56 18.61
C SER A 279 -10.92 -10.64 18.87
N THR A 280 -10.51 -10.88 20.12
CA THR A 280 -9.11 -11.10 20.49
C THR A 280 -8.55 -12.38 19.85
N LYS A 281 -9.34 -13.47 19.78
CA LYS A 281 -8.96 -14.69 19.06
C LYS A 281 -8.71 -14.41 17.57
N LYS A 282 -9.58 -13.63 16.91
CA LYS A 282 -9.41 -13.20 15.49
C LYS A 282 -8.17 -12.32 15.29
N LEU A 283 -7.88 -11.43 16.23
CA LEU A 283 -6.66 -10.60 16.24
C LEU A 283 -5.41 -11.46 16.26
N LEU A 284 -5.32 -12.38 17.22
CA LEU A 284 -4.16 -13.24 17.38
C LEU A 284 -3.96 -14.16 16.18
N TRP A 285 -5.03 -14.67 15.58
CA TRP A 285 -4.95 -15.44 14.33
C TRP A 285 -4.35 -14.62 13.19
N SER A 286 -4.77 -13.35 13.05
CA SER A 286 -4.25 -12.46 12.01
C SER A 286 -2.80 -12.05 12.28
N ALA A 287 -2.44 -11.80 13.53
CA ALA A 287 -1.07 -11.48 13.94
C ALA A 287 -0.10 -12.65 13.69
N GLU A 288 -0.50 -13.88 14.04
CA GLU A 288 0.29 -15.08 13.77
C GLU A 288 0.44 -15.32 12.26
N ALA A 289 -0.62 -15.14 11.47
CA ALA A 289 -0.56 -15.25 10.02
C ALA A 289 0.39 -14.22 9.41
N LEU A 290 0.33 -12.96 9.85
CA LEU A 290 1.27 -11.92 9.44
C LEU A 290 2.71 -12.30 9.78
N TYR A 291 2.96 -12.66 11.04
CA TYR A 291 4.29 -13.07 11.48
C TYR A 291 4.85 -14.17 10.57
N ARG A 292 4.09 -15.24 10.32
CA ARG A 292 4.52 -16.35 9.43
C ARG A 292 4.80 -15.90 8.00
N ILE A 293 3.94 -15.04 7.45
CA ILE A 293 4.17 -14.50 6.10
C ILE A 293 5.46 -13.67 6.05
N THR A 294 5.82 -13.01 7.16
CA THR A 294 7.02 -12.17 7.26
C THR A 294 8.31 -12.90 7.61
N ILE A 295 8.35 -14.20 7.88
CA ILE A 295 9.63 -14.87 8.23
C ILE A 295 10.55 -15.00 7.00
N ASP A 296 10.04 -15.57 5.91
CA ASP A 296 10.81 -15.93 4.71
C ASP A 296 10.26 -15.24 3.46
N VAL A 297 10.75 -14.03 3.19
CA VAL A 297 10.14 -13.19 2.17
C VAL A 297 11.12 -12.38 1.35
N ASP A 298 10.67 -12.15 0.11
CA ASP A 298 11.33 -11.39 -0.93
C ASP A 298 11.73 -9.99 -0.43
N PRO A 299 13.00 -9.57 -0.64
CA PRO A 299 13.48 -8.24 -0.33
C PRO A 299 12.58 -7.09 -0.82
N LEU A 300 11.88 -7.26 -1.94
CA LEU A 300 10.97 -6.27 -2.53
C LEU A 300 9.78 -5.95 -1.62
N CYS A 301 9.42 -6.85 -0.71
CA CYS A 301 8.30 -6.66 0.21
C CYS A 301 8.73 -6.13 1.59
N LEU A 302 10.04 -6.03 1.85
CA LEU A 302 10.57 -5.66 3.16
C LEU A 302 10.01 -4.35 3.71
N PRO A 303 9.89 -3.24 2.95
CA PRO A 303 9.35 -2.00 3.52
C PRO A 303 7.91 -2.16 4.03
N MET A 304 7.09 -2.94 3.34
CA MET A 304 5.71 -3.21 3.75
C MET A 304 5.68 -4.11 4.98
N PHE A 305 6.47 -5.18 5.00
CA PHE A 305 6.54 -6.08 6.14
C PHE A 305 7.13 -5.42 7.38
N TYR A 306 8.11 -4.54 7.21
CA TYR A 306 8.67 -3.73 8.29
C TYR A 306 7.61 -2.87 8.98
N GLN A 307 6.67 -2.30 8.21
CA GLN A 307 5.50 -1.60 8.75
C GLN A 307 4.51 -2.55 9.45
N TYR A 308 4.25 -3.73 8.89
CA TYR A 308 3.35 -4.71 9.52
C TYR A 308 3.92 -5.28 10.82
N LEU A 309 5.24 -5.46 10.93
CA LEU A 309 5.90 -5.85 12.17
C LEU A 309 5.69 -4.79 13.25
N CYS A 310 5.78 -3.50 12.92
CA CYS A 310 5.44 -2.42 13.84
C CYS A 310 3.99 -2.51 14.32
N SER A 311 3.02 -2.59 13.40
CA SER A 311 1.60 -2.76 13.76
C SER A 311 1.35 -3.98 14.66
N THR A 312 2.06 -5.08 14.39
CA THR A 312 1.95 -6.32 15.17
C THR A 312 2.57 -6.17 16.56
N SER A 313 3.73 -5.50 16.68
CA SER A 313 4.34 -5.17 17.96
C SER A 313 3.43 -4.27 18.81
N LEU A 314 2.85 -3.23 18.21
CA LEU A 314 1.92 -2.33 18.90
C LEU A 314 0.65 -3.05 19.36
N LEU A 315 0.14 -4.00 18.58
CA LEU A 315 -0.96 -4.88 19.00
C LEU A 315 -0.57 -5.66 20.27
N TYR A 316 0.58 -6.33 20.27
CA TYR A 316 0.97 -7.14 21.44
C TYR A 316 1.22 -6.27 22.67
N ILE A 317 1.81 -5.08 22.53
CA ILE A 317 1.91 -4.10 23.62
C ILE A 317 0.52 -3.77 24.15
N LYS A 318 -0.45 -3.44 23.27
CA LYS A 318 -1.83 -3.18 23.68
C LYS A 318 -2.42 -4.35 24.47
N LEU A 319 -2.28 -5.58 23.97
CA LEU A 319 -2.80 -6.78 24.64
C LEU A 319 -2.14 -7.03 26.00
N ILE A 320 -0.82 -6.80 26.13
CA ILE A 320 -0.10 -6.91 27.41
C ILE A 320 -0.68 -5.94 28.44
N LEU A 321 -0.99 -4.71 28.03
CA LEU A 321 -1.57 -3.70 28.90
C LEU A 321 -3.02 -4.04 29.28
N THR A 322 -3.83 -4.48 28.31
CA THR A 322 -5.22 -4.88 28.53
C THR A 322 -5.35 -6.08 29.46
N TYR A 323 -4.48 -7.08 29.33
CA TYR A 323 -4.50 -8.30 30.14
C TYR A 323 -3.45 -8.28 31.27
N SER A 324 -3.06 -7.10 31.74
CA SER A 324 -1.98 -6.94 32.72
C SER A 324 -2.24 -7.65 34.06
N HIS A 325 -3.50 -7.84 34.44
CA HIS A 325 -3.94 -8.58 35.63
C HIS A 325 -4.04 -10.09 35.41
N VAL A 326 -3.98 -10.59 34.17
CA VAL A 326 -4.03 -12.03 33.85
C VAL A 326 -2.62 -12.50 33.50
N THR A 327 -1.84 -12.91 34.51
CA THR A 327 -0.41 -13.22 34.38
C THR A 327 -0.08 -14.18 33.23
N GLN A 328 -0.86 -15.26 33.07
CA GLN A 328 -0.63 -16.27 32.02
C GLN A 328 -0.74 -15.68 30.60
N LEU A 329 -1.75 -14.84 30.36
CA LEU A 329 -1.94 -14.19 29.06
C LEU A 329 -0.89 -13.10 28.83
N LYS A 330 -0.55 -12.34 29.87
CA LYS A 330 0.51 -11.33 29.82
C LYS A 330 1.84 -11.95 29.40
N GLU A 331 2.23 -13.06 30.00
CA GLU A 331 3.47 -13.77 29.66
C GLU A 331 3.45 -14.34 28.24
N LEU A 332 2.32 -14.93 27.83
CA LEU A 332 2.12 -15.40 26.46
C LEU A 332 2.31 -14.28 25.43
N PHE A 333 1.69 -13.12 25.66
CA PHE A 333 1.79 -11.98 24.75
C PHE A 333 3.18 -11.35 24.76
N LEU A 334 3.86 -11.32 25.91
CA LEU A 334 5.25 -10.88 25.99
C LEU A 334 6.17 -11.80 25.18
N GLY A 335 5.99 -13.12 25.27
CA GLY A 335 6.73 -14.09 24.46
C GLY A 335 6.53 -13.86 22.96
N LYS A 336 5.30 -13.57 22.54
CA LYS A 336 5.00 -13.23 21.14
C LYS A 336 5.59 -11.90 20.70
N LEU A 337 5.53 -10.87 21.55
CA LEU A 337 6.16 -9.58 21.26
C LEU A 337 7.67 -9.71 21.02
N LYS A 338 8.36 -10.52 21.83
CA LYS A 338 9.79 -10.81 21.65
C LYS A 338 10.10 -11.44 20.29
N GLN A 339 9.34 -12.45 19.89
CA GLN A 339 9.49 -13.09 18.58
C GLN A 339 9.35 -12.10 17.41
N VAL A 340 8.31 -11.26 17.46
CA VAL A 340 8.09 -10.23 16.42
C VAL A 340 9.23 -9.21 16.43
N TYR A 341 9.66 -8.77 17.60
CA TYR A 341 10.69 -7.76 17.75
C TYR A 341 12.08 -8.25 17.32
N GLU A 342 12.43 -9.50 17.57
CA GLU A 342 13.65 -10.13 17.05
C GLU A 342 13.67 -10.13 15.52
N LEU A 343 12.56 -10.53 14.88
CA LEU A 343 12.42 -10.45 13.42
C LEU A 343 12.56 -9.01 12.92
N PHE A 344 11.98 -8.05 13.65
CA PHE A 344 12.06 -6.63 13.34
C PHE A 344 13.50 -6.08 13.40
N ARG A 345 14.27 -6.48 14.42
CA ARG A 345 15.72 -6.17 14.53
C ARG A 345 16.54 -6.85 13.46
N ASN A 346 16.24 -8.11 13.13
CA ASN A 346 16.91 -8.84 12.06
C ASN A 346 16.72 -8.15 10.72
N TYR A 347 15.51 -7.65 10.43
CA TYR A 347 15.25 -6.88 9.22
C TYR A 347 16.07 -5.59 9.16
N ARG A 348 16.12 -4.85 10.27
CA ARG A 348 16.91 -3.63 10.38
C ARG A 348 18.39 -3.89 10.12
N THR A 349 18.96 -4.87 10.81
CA THR A 349 20.41 -5.17 10.74
C THR A 349 20.79 -5.76 9.39
N LYS A 350 20.02 -6.73 8.88
CA LYS A 350 20.31 -7.43 7.61
C LYS A 350 20.09 -6.56 6.37
N TYR A 351 19.06 -5.71 6.37
CA TYR A 351 18.64 -4.95 5.19
C TYR A 351 18.79 -3.42 5.33
N ASN A 352 19.42 -2.95 6.42
CA ASN A 352 19.62 -1.53 6.71
C ASN A 352 18.32 -0.72 6.68
N MET A 353 17.25 -1.27 7.27
CA MET A 353 15.96 -0.59 7.35
C MET A 353 16.04 0.65 8.27
N PRO A 354 15.24 1.70 8.01
CA PRO A 354 15.17 2.89 8.86
C PRO A 354 14.86 2.58 10.33
N SER A 355 15.47 3.31 11.26
CA SER A 355 15.29 3.10 12.71
C SER A 355 14.02 3.74 13.28
N ASP A 356 13.47 4.73 12.59
CA ASP A 356 12.30 5.53 13.00
C ASP A 356 11.09 4.66 13.39
N ILE A 357 10.81 3.60 12.65
CA ILE A 357 9.61 2.77 12.89
C ILE A 357 9.81 1.83 14.09
N ILE A 358 10.99 1.22 14.25
CA ILE A 358 11.26 0.35 15.42
C ILE A 358 11.43 1.17 16.70
N GLU A 359 11.95 2.39 16.59
CA GLU A 359 12.10 3.32 17.71
C GLU A 359 10.75 3.67 18.36
N VAL A 360 9.66 3.75 17.59
CA VAL A 360 8.31 3.89 18.14
C VAL A 360 7.98 2.75 19.10
N VAL A 361 8.35 1.51 18.75
CA VAL A 361 8.14 0.34 19.61
C VAL A 361 9.03 0.43 20.85
N ASP A 362 10.29 0.83 20.68
CA ASP A 362 11.26 0.98 21.78
C ASP A 362 10.79 2.02 22.81
N ILE A 363 10.35 3.19 22.35
CA ILE A 363 9.85 4.28 23.20
C ILE A 363 8.64 3.82 24.01
N ILE A 364 7.66 3.19 23.36
CA ILE A 364 6.43 2.74 24.03
C ILE A 364 6.75 1.61 25.01
N ALA A 365 7.60 0.66 24.62
CA ALA A 365 8.01 -0.43 25.50
C ALA A 365 8.73 0.08 26.75
N ALA A 366 9.65 1.04 26.59
CA ALA A 366 10.36 1.67 27.69
C ALA A 366 9.39 2.42 28.63
N TYR A 367 8.46 3.19 28.06
CA TYR A 367 7.46 3.93 28.84
C TYR A 367 6.61 3.01 29.74
N TYR A 368 6.24 1.83 29.24
CA TYR A 368 5.48 0.84 30.01
C TYR A 368 6.34 -0.19 30.75
N ASN A 369 7.67 -0.02 30.80
CA ASN A 369 8.63 -0.94 31.43
C ASN A 369 8.52 -2.40 30.93
N LEU A 370 8.24 -2.58 29.64
CA LEU A 370 8.16 -3.90 29.00
C LEU A 370 9.58 -4.38 28.65
N LYS A 371 9.97 -5.54 29.18
CA LYS A 371 11.26 -6.19 28.88
C LYS A 371 11.15 -6.99 27.57
N ILE A 372 11.42 -6.32 26.45
CA ILE A 372 11.45 -6.91 25.10
C ILE A 372 12.84 -7.44 24.80
#